data_AF-A0A6G7Y6K1-F1
#
_entry.id   AF-A0A6G7Y6K1-F1
#
_cell.length_a   1.000
_cell.length_b   1.000
_cell.length_c   1.000
_cell.angle_alpha   90.00
_cell.angle_beta   90.00
_cell.angle_gamma   90.00
#
_symmetry.space_group_name_H-M   'P 1'
#
loop_
_entity.id
_entity.type
_entity.pdbx_description
1 polymer ?
#
loop_
_entity_poly.entity_id
_entity_poly.type
_entity_poly.pdbx_seq_one_letter_code
_entity_poly.pdbx_strand_id
1 'polypeptide(L)'
;MTDTKTGDQSIRRAARQAAVAAQARRRAKTAERDKRLDAAALTLIVTLAERDALERRAGAAIRAMLTDGLTLTDVVTWIDGEATLKEATRLAGLAPTGEPQP
;
A
#
# COMPACT_ATOMS: atom_id res chain seq x y z
N MET A 1 -17.24 42.29 -46.68
CA MET A 1 -17.55 40.86 -46.46
C MET A 1 -16.33 40.02 -46.00
N THR A 2 -15.20 40.62 -45.62
CA THR A 2 -13.98 39.89 -45.18
C THR A 2 -13.84 39.76 -43.65
N ASP A 3 -14.52 40.63 -42.89
CA ASP A 3 -14.40 40.72 -41.43
C ASP A 3 -15.00 39.51 -40.68
N THR A 4 -16.18 39.06 -41.11
CA THR A 4 -16.91 37.95 -40.48
C THR A 4 -16.15 36.62 -40.58
N LYS A 5 -15.50 36.37 -41.71
CA LYS A 5 -14.74 35.13 -41.96
C LYS A 5 -13.45 35.05 -41.12
N THR A 6 -12.86 36.21 -40.81
CA THR A 6 -11.67 36.32 -39.94
C THR A 6 -12.05 36.16 -38.46
N GLY A 7 -13.17 36.74 -38.03
CA GLY A 7 -13.74 36.54 -36.69
C GLY A 7 -14.07 35.06 -36.39
N ASP A 8 -14.74 34.38 -37.32
CA ASP A 8 -15.09 32.96 -37.18
C ASP A 8 -13.86 32.02 -37.14
N GLN A 9 -12.77 32.40 -37.80
CA GLN A 9 -11.50 31.66 -37.71
C GLN A 9 -10.79 31.90 -36.37
N SER A 10 -10.85 33.13 -35.85
CA SER A 10 -10.29 33.49 -34.55
C SER A 10 -11.01 32.74 -33.41
N ILE A 11 -12.35 32.72 -33.42
CA ILE A 11 -13.18 32.01 -32.43
C ILE A 11 -12.87 30.51 -32.46
N ARG A 12 -12.79 29.88 -33.64
CA ARG A 12 -12.45 28.45 -33.75
C ARG A 12 -11.06 28.11 -33.23
N ARG A 13 -10.07 28.98 -33.46
CA ARG A 13 -8.71 28.78 -32.94
C ARG A 13 -8.69 28.89 -31.42
N ALA A 14 -9.34 29.90 -30.84
CA ALA A 14 -9.45 30.07 -29.40
C ALA A 14 -10.17 28.88 -28.74
N ALA A 15 -11.28 28.41 -29.33
CA ALA A 15 -12.00 27.23 -28.84
C ALA A 15 -11.13 25.97 -28.88
N ARG A 16 -10.36 25.76 -29.96
CA ARG A 16 -9.43 24.62 -30.07
C ARG A 16 -8.32 24.69 -29.04
N GLN A 17 -7.72 25.87 -28.84
CA GLN A 17 -6.69 26.07 -27.81
C GLN A 17 -7.23 25.80 -26.41
N ALA A 18 -8.43 26.30 -26.09
CA ALA A 18 -9.08 26.05 -24.81
C ALA A 18 -9.37 24.55 -24.60
N ALA A 19 -9.85 23.85 -25.63
CA ALA A 19 -10.10 22.41 -25.58
C ALA A 19 -8.81 21.60 -25.34
N VAL A 20 -7.72 21.93 -26.04
CA VAL A 20 -6.40 21.30 -25.86
C VAL A 20 -5.86 21.55 -24.45
N ALA A 21 -5.94 22.79 -23.96
CA ALA A 21 -5.51 23.13 -22.60
C ALA A 21 -6.33 22.37 -21.53
N ALA A 22 -7.64 22.25 -21.72
CA ALA A 22 -8.49 21.46 -20.83
C ALA A 22 -8.15 19.97 -20.85
N GLN A 23 -7.84 19.41 -22.03
CA GLN A 23 -7.39 18.02 -22.16
C GLN A 23 -6.03 17.79 -21.50
N ALA A 24 -5.08 18.70 -21.70
CA ALA A 24 -3.77 18.64 -21.06
C ALA A 24 -3.88 18.69 -19.53
N ARG A 25 -4.72 19.59 -18.99
CA ARG A 25 -5.00 19.66 -17.54
C ARG A 25 -5.59 18.37 -16.99
N ARG A 26 -6.56 17.76 -17.71
CA ARG A 26 -7.13 16.46 -17.30
C ARG A 26 -6.08 15.36 -17.28
N ARG A 27 -5.25 15.27 -18.33
CA ARG A 27 -4.15 14.29 -18.40
C ARG A 27 -3.13 14.49 -17.29
N ALA A 28 -2.71 15.72 -17.03
CA ALA A 28 -1.78 16.04 -15.95
C ALA A 28 -2.37 15.67 -14.58
N LYS A 29 -3.65 15.96 -14.35
CA LYS A 29 -4.34 15.59 -13.09
C LYS A 29 -4.42 14.06 -12.91
N THR A 30 -4.69 13.31 -13.97
CA THR A 30 -4.68 11.85 -13.94
C THR A 30 -3.27 11.33 -13.65
N ALA A 31 -2.26 11.80 -14.40
CA ALA A 31 -0.87 11.37 -14.20
C ALA A 31 -0.36 11.66 -12.77
N GLU A 32 -0.70 12.81 -12.20
CA GLU A 32 -0.32 13.14 -10.82
C GLU A 32 -1.08 12.30 -9.78
N ARG A 33 -2.32 11.91 -10.07
CA ARG A 33 -3.03 10.96 -9.20
C ARG A 33 -2.37 9.58 -9.28
N ASP A 34 -2.08 9.11 -10.47
CA ASP A 34 -1.53 7.77 -10.68
C ASP A 34 -0.13 7.68 -10.06
N LYS A 35 0.72 8.71 -10.23
CA LYS A 35 2.03 8.81 -9.55
C LYS A 35 1.91 8.74 -8.02
N ARG A 36 0.92 9.41 -7.43
CA ARG A 36 0.70 9.37 -5.97
C ARG A 36 0.20 8.00 -5.52
N LEU A 37 -0.63 7.33 -6.32
CA LEU A 37 -1.08 5.97 -6.05
C LEU A 37 0.07 4.98 -6.15
N ASP A 38 0.93 5.09 -7.15
CA ASP A 38 2.10 4.22 -7.31
C ASP A 38 3.06 4.36 -6.13
N ALA A 39 3.32 5.59 -5.68
CA ALA A 39 4.14 5.84 -4.50
C ALA A 39 3.51 5.24 -3.23
N ALA A 40 2.20 5.41 -3.04
CA ALA A 40 1.49 4.83 -1.91
C ALA A 40 1.47 3.29 -1.96
N ALA A 41 1.31 2.71 -3.15
CA ALA A 41 1.33 1.27 -3.35
C ALA A 41 2.69 0.67 -3.03
N LEU A 42 3.78 1.30 -3.48
CA LEU A 42 5.14 0.87 -3.14
C LEU A 42 5.37 0.88 -1.62
N THR A 43 5.01 1.98 -0.96
CA THR A 43 5.09 2.08 0.51
C THR A 43 4.29 0.95 1.18
N LEU A 44 3.05 0.70 0.73
CA LEU A 44 2.21 -0.36 1.28
C LEU A 44 2.86 -1.75 1.14
N ILE A 45 3.38 -2.07 -0.05
CA ILE A 45 4.04 -3.36 -0.32
C ILE A 45 5.22 -3.57 0.64
N VAL A 46 6.08 -2.55 0.80
CA VAL A 46 7.24 -2.63 1.69
C VAL A 46 6.81 -2.80 3.14
N THR A 47 5.87 -1.98 3.61
CA THR A 47 5.36 -2.06 5.00
C THR A 47 4.70 -3.41 5.29
N LEU A 48 3.98 -4.01 4.32
CA LEU A 48 3.42 -5.35 4.48
C LEU A 48 4.52 -6.41 4.60
N ALA A 49 5.56 -6.34 3.76
CA ALA A 49 6.69 -7.26 3.84
C ALA A 49 7.44 -7.16 5.18
N GLU A 50 7.64 -5.93 5.68
CA GLU A 50 8.25 -5.67 6.99
C GLU A 50 7.40 -6.20 8.14
N ARG A 51 6.07 -5.96 8.09
CA ARG A 51 5.12 -6.50 9.06
C ARG A 51 5.18 -8.02 9.09
N ASP A 52 5.15 -8.68 7.94
CA ASP A 52 5.18 -10.14 7.88
C ASP A 52 6.51 -10.69 8.44
N ALA A 53 7.63 -9.97 8.24
CA ALA A 53 8.91 -10.31 8.86
C ALA A 53 8.92 -10.10 10.39
N LEU A 54 8.22 -9.09 10.90
CA LEU A 54 8.02 -8.89 12.35
C LEU A 54 7.15 -10.00 12.95
N GLU A 55 6.04 -10.35 12.29
CA GLU A 55 5.16 -11.41 12.75
C GLU A 55 5.86 -12.78 12.80
N ARG A 56 6.67 -13.11 11.79
CA ARG A 56 7.49 -14.34 11.81
C ARG A 56 8.50 -14.34 12.95
N ARG A 57 9.11 -13.20 13.28
CA ARG A 57 10.01 -13.05 14.43
C ARG A 57 9.28 -13.25 15.75
N ALA A 58 8.08 -12.67 15.90
CA ALA A 58 7.22 -12.91 17.06
C ALA A 58 6.85 -14.40 17.18
N GLY A 59 6.47 -15.05 16.08
CA GLY A 59 6.20 -16.49 16.04
C GLY A 59 7.40 -17.34 16.47
N ALA A 60 8.62 -16.96 16.06
CA ALA A 60 9.83 -17.64 16.48
C ALA A 60 10.10 -17.49 17.99
N ALA A 61 9.88 -16.30 18.56
CA ALA A 61 9.98 -16.08 20.00
C ALA A 61 8.97 -16.93 20.78
N ILE A 62 7.71 -16.98 20.32
CA ILE A 62 6.68 -17.84 20.92
C ILE A 62 7.13 -19.30 20.89
N ARG A 63 7.61 -19.82 19.75
CA ARG A 63 8.09 -21.21 19.65
C ARG A 63 9.29 -21.51 20.55
N ALA A 64 10.18 -20.54 20.77
CA ALA A 64 11.26 -20.71 21.74
C ALA A 64 10.70 -20.90 23.16
N MET A 65 9.75 -20.06 23.59
CA MET A 65 9.08 -20.21 24.88
C MET A 65 8.34 -21.55 25.02
N LEU A 66 7.69 -22.03 23.93
CA LEU A 66 7.05 -23.35 23.92
C LEU A 66 8.08 -24.48 24.03
N THR A 67 9.27 -24.32 23.44
CA THR A 67 10.38 -25.28 23.56
C THR A 67 10.92 -25.34 24.99
N ASP A 68 10.87 -24.22 25.71
CA ASP A 68 11.21 -24.11 27.14
C ASP A 68 10.09 -24.66 28.06
N GLY A 69 9.02 -25.22 27.49
CA GLY A 69 7.98 -25.97 28.22
C GLY A 69 6.72 -25.18 28.56
N LEU A 70 6.60 -23.92 28.11
CA LEU A 70 5.38 -23.14 28.30
C LEU A 70 4.26 -23.64 27.37
N THR A 71 3.01 -23.53 27.81
CA THR A 71 1.85 -23.62 26.92
C THR A 71 1.57 -22.26 26.27
N LEU A 72 0.73 -22.23 25.22
CA LEU A 72 0.32 -20.94 24.62
C LEU A 72 -0.42 -20.02 25.61
N THR A 73 -1.17 -20.59 26.55
CA THR A 73 -1.82 -19.81 27.62
C THR A 73 -0.77 -19.19 28.55
N ASP A 74 0.27 -19.96 28.91
CA ASP A 74 1.36 -19.45 29.75
C ASP A 74 2.13 -18.34 29.04
N VAL A 75 2.38 -18.46 27.73
CA VAL A 75 3.01 -17.40 26.94
C VAL A 75 2.19 -16.11 26.99
N VAL A 76 0.88 -16.19 26.79
CA VAL A 76 -0.02 -15.02 26.87
C VAL A 76 0.02 -14.38 28.25
N THR A 77 0.00 -15.18 29.31
CA THR A 77 0.13 -14.68 30.69
C THR A 77 1.51 -14.08 30.95
N TRP A 78 2.58 -14.67 30.40
CA TRP A 78 3.97 -14.23 30.60
C TRP A 78 4.25 -12.86 29.97
N ILE A 79 3.60 -12.55 28.85
CA ILE A 79 3.68 -11.23 28.20
C ILE A 79 2.59 -10.26 28.71
N ASP A 80 2.03 -10.51 29.89
CA ASP A 80 0.98 -9.68 30.51
C ASP A 80 -0.27 -9.47 29.63
N GLY A 81 -0.55 -10.41 28.72
CA GLY A 81 -1.71 -10.34 27.83
C GLY A 81 -1.57 -9.37 26.64
N GLU A 82 -0.36 -8.89 26.33
CA GLU A 82 -0.06 -8.03 25.17
C GLU A 82 -0.46 -8.66 23.81
N ALA A 83 -0.62 -9.98 23.77
CA ALA A 83 -1.28 -10.68 22.66
C ALA A 83 -2.35 -11.62 23.18
N THR A 84 -3.45 -11.73 22.45
CA THR A 84 -4.49 -12.71 22.75
C THR A 84 -4.04 -14.14 22.45
N LEU A 85 -4.69 -15.14 23.05
CA LEU A 85 -4.44 -16.55 22.74
C LEU A 85 -4.61 -16.86 21.25
N LYS A 86 -5.58 -16.21 20.58
CA LYS A 86 -5.81 -16.35 19.14
C LYS A 86 -4.62 -15.81 18.33
N GLU A 87 -4.08 -14.67 18.71
CA GLU A 87 -2.92 -14.07 18.04
C GLU A 87 -1.66 -14.90 18.30
N ALA A 88 -1.41 -15.31 19.54
CA ALA A 88 -0.28 -16.17 19.88
C ALA A 88 -0.32 -17.49 19.09
N THR A 89 -1.49 -18.12 18.99
CA THR A 89 -1.70 -19.33 18.17
C THR A 89 -1.38 -19.07 16.70
N ARG A 90 -1.92 -17.99 16.13
CA ARG A 90 -1.68 -17.62 14.72
C ARG A 90 -0.20 -17.37 14.45
N LEU A 91 0.47 -16.59 15.31
CA LEU A 91 1.88 -16.22 15.17
C LEU A 91 2.80 -17.45 15.31
N ALA A 92 2.53 -18.33 16.27
CA ALA A 92 3.29 -19.57 16.46
C ALA A 92 3.23 -20.50 15.23
N GLY A 93 2.10 -20.48 14.51
CA GLY A 93 1.89 -21.24 13.27
C GLY A 93 2.58 -20.67 12.02
N LEU A 94 3.12 -19.45 12.06
CA LEU A 94 3.84 -18.87 10.93
C LEU A 94 5.19 -19.56 10.76
N ALA A 95 5.50 -20.04 9.55
CA ALA A 95 6.80 -20.64 9.25
C ALA A 95 7.94 -19.66 9.61
N PRO A 96 9.03 -20.13 10.24
CA PRO A 96 10.23 -19.31 10.41
C PRO A 96 10.72 -18.87 9.03
N THR A 97 11.21 -17.64 8.94
CA THR A 97 11.58 -16.98 7.68
C THR A 97 12.47 -17.89 6.81
N GLY A 98 11.88 -18.39 5.73
CA GLY A 98 12.52 -19.25 4.75
C GLY A 98 11.74 -19.15 3.45
N GLU A 99 12.31 -18.36 2.54
CA GLU A 99 11.89 -18.13 1.15
C GLU A 99 10.69 -17.20 0.89
N PRO A 100 10.86 -16.15 0.07
CA PRO A 100 9.73 -15.50 -0.57
C PRO A 100 9.06 -16.52 -1.49
N GLN A 101 7.78 -16.81 -1.27
CA GLN A 101 7.00 -17.58 -2.23
C GLN A 101 6.91 -16.77 -3.54
N PRO A 102 7.20 -17.39 -4.70
CA PRO A 102 7.25 -16.69 -5.99
C PRO A 102 5.90 -16.10 -6.42
#